data_AF-A0A2V6W112-F1
#
_entry.id   AF-A0A2V6W112-F1
#
_cell.length_a   1.000
_cell.length_b   1.000
_cell.length_c   1.000
_cell.angle_alpha   90.00
_cell.angle_beta   90.00
_cell.angle_gamma   90.00
#
_symmetry.space_group_name_H-M   'P 1'
#
loop_
_entity.id
_entity.type
_entity.pdbx_description
1 polymer ?
#
loop_
_entity_poly.entity_id
_entity_poly.type
_entity_poly.pdbx_seq_one_letter_code
_entity_poly.pdbx_strand_id
1 'polypeptide(L)'
;MKDDVESDAGGKIQYAFRRPRFPILCAVERELLSAGSLNAFQRQIKHLDLQDAEALDIVDATGEGWSFHPKLMLVSPLTLKKRWKKIEVIRLFNESHNSRRIGTEYPEAYIPRRSLGRIIAEVAALAAYGKPNKPLHRTGAPVAHSGR
;
A
#
# COMPACT_ATOMS: atom_id res chain seq x y z
N MET A 1 25.47 -27.26 -3.29
CA MET A 1 25.40 -26.00 -4.04
C MET A 1 24.43 -25.10 -3.32
N LYS A 2 24.94 -24.03 -2.71
CA LYS A 2 24.11 -22.95 -2.17
C LYS A 2 23.85 -22.04 -3.37
N ASP A 3 22.60 -21.99 -3.82
CA ASP A 3 22.19 -20.98 -4.77
C ASP A 3 21.99 -19.69 -3.97
N ASP A 4 23.05 -18.89 -3.92
CA ASP A 4 23.01 -17.51 -3.49
C ASP A 4 22.17 -16.75 -4.54
N VAL A 5 20.85 -16.71 -4.32
CA VAL A 5 19.96 -15.80 -5.05
C VAL A 5 20.24 -14.40 -4.51
N GLU A 6 21.24 -13.77 -5.13
CA GLU A 6 21.53 -12.35 -5.03
C GLU A 6 20.27 -11.60 -5.48
N SER A 7 19.44 -11.24 -4.50
CA SER A 7 18.20 -10.51 -4.72
C SER A 7 18.58 -9.07 -5.04
N ASP A 8 18.70 -8.79 -6.33
CA ASP A 8 18.86 -7.44 -6.88
C ASP A 8 17.68 -6.57 -6.42
N ALA A 9 17.91 -5.78 -5.36
CA ALA A 9 16.98 -4.80 -4.82
C ALA A 9 16.78 -3.57 -5.75
N GLY A 10 16.97 -3.74 -7.07
CA GLY A 10 16.85 -2.73 -8.12
C GLY A 10 15.73 -2.97 -9.15
N GLY A 11 14.97 -4.07 -9.03
CA GLY A 11 14.00 -4.51 -10.05
C GLY A 11 12.90 -3.49 -10.41
N LYS A 12 12.49 -3.50 -11.68
CA LYS A 12 11.31 -2.74 -12.16
C LYS A 12 10.03 -3.52 -11.88
N ILE A 13 8.99 -2.83 -11.39
CA ILE A 13 7.67 -3.41 -11.15
C ILE A 13 7.08 -3.93 -12.46
N GLN A 14 6.66 -5.19 -12.43
CA GLN A 14 6.03 -5.91 -13.53
C GLN A 14 4.57 -6.22 -13.20
N TYR A 15 3.81 -6.62 -14.22
CA TYR A 15 2.39 -6.98 -14.08
C TYR A 15 2.16 -8.41 -14.55
N ALA A 16 1.44 -9.19 -13.74
CA ALA A 16 0.90 -10.47 -14.17
C ALA A 16 -0.48 -10.26 -14.81
N PHE A 17 -0.72 -10.91 -15.96
CA PHE A 17 -1.98 -10.91 -16.73
C PHE A 17 -2.40 -9.56 -17.33
N ARG A 18 -2.52 -8.52 -16.51
CA ARG A 18 -2.98 -7.18 -16.91
C ARG A 18 -2.57 -6.12 -15.89
N ARG A 19 -2.85 -4.86 -16.20
CA ARG A 19 -2.50 -3.69 -15.37
C ARG A 19 -3.66 -3.23 -14.48
N PRO A 20 -3.41 -2.76 -13.25
CA PRO A 20 -4.42 -2.11 -12.42
C PRO A 20 -4.79 -0.75 -13.00
N ARG A 21 -6.00 -0.27 -12.69
CA ARG A 21 -6.39 1.11 -12.99
C ARG A 21 -5.93 2.05 -11.90
N PHE A 22 -5.27 3.14 -12.28
CA PHE A 22 -4.77 4.14 -11.34
C PHE A 22 -5.84 5.19 -10.99
N PRO A 23 -5.80 5.80 -9.78
CA PRO A 23 -4.82 5.59 -8.72
C PRO A 23 -4.93 4.21 -8.05
N ILE A 24 -3.83 3.75 -7.49
CA ILE A 24 -3.80 2.58 -6.61
C ILE A 24 -3.53 3.03 -5.18
N LEU A 25 -4.09 2.30 -4.22
CA LEU A 25 -3.75 2.36 -2.81
C LEU A 25 -3.07 1.04 -2.43
N CYS A 26 -1.94 1.09 -1.74
CA CYS A 26 -1.20 -0.09 -1.29
C CYS A 26 -1.03 -0.03 0.23
N ALA A 27 -1.56 -1.02 0.93
CA ALA A 27 -1.44 -1.13 2.37
C ALA A 27 -0.05 -1.68 2.71
N VAL A 28 0.74 -0.91 3.46
CA VAL A 28 2.09 -1.29 3.88
C VAL A 28 2.20 -1.10 5.38
N GLU A 29 2.10 -2.21 6.11
CA GLU A 29 2.01 -2.20 7.58
C GLU A 29 0.90 -1.26 8.08
N ARG A 30 1.26 -0.11 8.66
CA ARG A 30 0.33 0.93 9.14
C ARG A 30 0.29 2.18 8.26
N GLU A 31 0.99 2.18 7.14
CA GLU A 31 0.97 3.26 6.17
C GLU A 31 0.13 2.86 4.96
N LEU A 32 -0.45 3.87 4.31
CA LEU A 32 -1.16 3.75 3.06
C LEU A 32 -0.39 4.49 1.98
N LEU A 33 0.25 3.75 1.09
CA LEU A 33 0.87 4.34 -0.09
C LEU A 33 -0.21 4.61 -1.13
N SER A 34 -0.10 5.76 -1.80
CA SER A 34 -0.96 6.09 -2.92
C SER A 34 -0.12 6.49 -4.13
N ALA A 35 -0.48 5.97 -5.30
CA ALA A 35 0.21 6.27 -6.54
C ALA A 35 -0.78 6.50 -7.68
N GLY A 36 -0.57 7.57 -8.45
CA GLY A 36 -1.34 7.87 -9.67
C GLY A 36 -0.76 7.24 -10.94
N SER A 37 0.42 6.61 -10.85
CA SER A 37 1.06 5.93 -11.99
C SER A 37 2.06 4.88 -11.52
N LEU A 38 2.46 3.98 -12.43
CA LEU A 38 3.51 2.99 -12.19
C LEU A 38 4.82 3.64 -11.72
N ASN A 39 5.24 4.71 -12.38
CA ASN A 39 6.49 5.41 -12.04
C ASN A 39 6.42 6.03 -10.64
N ALA A 40 5.26 6.56 -10.25
CA ALA A 40 5.06 7.08 -8.90
C ALA A 40 5.08 5.97 -7.84
N PHE A 41 4.55 4.79 -8.17
CA PHE A 41 4.57 3.63 -7.29
C PHE A 41 5.99 3.06 -7.15
N GLN A 42 6.68 2.82 -8.26
CA GLN A 42 8.08 2.36 -8.28
C GLN A 42 8.98 3.26 -7.44
N ARG A 43 8.84 4.58 -7.57
CA ARG A 43 9.62 5.54 -6.78
C ARG A 43 9.38 5.37 -5.28
N GLN A 44 8.12 5.21 -4.87
CA GLN A 44 7.80 5.02 -3.47
C GLN A 44 8.40 3.71 -2.95
N ILE A 45 8.20 2.60 -3.66
CA ILE A 45 8.75 1.28 -3.29
C ILE A 45 10.27 1.30 -3.16
N LYS A 46 10.99 2.00 -4.04
CA LYS A 46 12.46 2.12 -3.96
C LYS A 46 12.98 2.77 -2.67
N HIS A 47 12.15 3.54 -1.98
CA HIS A 47 12.51 4.19 -0.71
C HIS A 47 12.07 3.37 0.51
N LEU A 48 11.54 2.16 0.30
CA LEU A 48 11.08 1.27 1.35
C LEU A 48 11.94 0.03 1.37
N ASP A 49 12.27 -0.42 2.57
CA ASP A 49 12.84 -1.74 2.76
C ASP A 49 11.71 -2.76 2.90
N LEU A 50 11.46 -3.51 1.82
CA LEU A 50 10.39 -4.51 1.72
C LEU A 50 10.94 -5.92 1.48
N GLN A 51 12.23 -6.17 1.75
CA GLN A 51 12.88 -7.44 1.40
C GLN A 51 12.21 -8.66 2.07
N ASP A 52 11.69 -8.48 3.27
CA ASP A 52 11.00 -9.53 4.04
C ASP A 52 9.47 -9.44 3.98
N ALA A 53 8.91 -8.47 3.24
CA ALA A 53 7.47 -8.25 3.23
C ALA A 53 6.73 -9.36 2.48
N GLU A 54 5.64 -9.85 3.08
CA GLU A 54 4.65 -10.68 2.40
C GLU A 54 3.97 -9.90 1.26
N ALA A 55 3.08 -10.58 0.52
CA ALA A 55 2.29 -9.93 -0.51
C ALA A 55 1.45 -8.80 0.11
N LEU A 56 1.60 -7.59 -0.43
CA LEU A 56 0.90 -6.41 0.05
C LEU A 56 -0.40 -6.22 -0.72
N ASP A 57 -1.48 -5.93 0.01
CA ASP A 57 -2.78 -5.68 -0.60
C ASP A 57 -2.77 -4.33 -1.33
N ILE A 58 -3.31 -4.36 -2.54
CA ILE A 58 -3.55 -3.18 -3.37
C ILE A 58 -5.05 -3.11 -3.69
N VAL A 59 -5.60 -1.89 -3.70
CA VAL A 59 -6.88 -1.60 -4.33
C VAL A 59 -6.68 -0.61 -5.46
N ASP A 60 -7.26 -0.91 -6.62
CA ASP A 60 -7.19 -0.06 -7.80
C ASP A 60 -8.36 0.94 -7.86
N ALA A 61 -8.35 1.86 -8.82
CA ALA A 61 -9.35 2.92 -8.94
C ALA A 61 -10.81 2.43 -9.09
N THR A 62 -11.01 1.16 -9.44
CA THR A 62 -12.34 0.55 -9.58
C THR A 62 -12.80 -0.19 -8.32
N GLY A 63 -11.94 -0.26 -7.30
CA GLY A 63 -12.18 -1.09 -6.12
C GLY A 63 -11.85 -2.56 -6.32
N GLU A 64 -11.17 -2.91 -7.41
CA GLU A 64 -10.63 -4.26 -7.57
C GLU A 64 -9.41 -4.44 -6.68
N GLY A 65 -9.32 -5.62 -6.05
CA GLY A 65 -8.15 -5.98 -5.25
C GLY A 65 -7.05 -6.63 -6.08
N TRP A 66 -5.83 -6.34 -5.68
CA TRP A 66 -4.58 -6.77 -6.28
C TRP A 66 -3.58 -7.11 -5.18
N SER A 67 -2.53 -7.86 -5.51
CA SER A 67 -1.40 -8.10 -4.63
C SER A 67 -0.12 -7.56 -5.26
N PHE A 68 0.73 -6.95 -4.45
CA PHE A 68 2.12 -6.66 -4.81
C PHE A 68 3.03 -7.62 -4.08
N HIS A 69 3.90 -8.31 -4.81
CA HIS A 69 4.88 -9.25 -4.28
C HIS A 69 6.26 -8.59 -4.34
N PRO A 70 6.78 -8.01 -3.23
CA PRO A 70 8.00 -7.21 -3.26
C PRO A 70 9.22 -8.00 -3.72
N LYS A 71 9.37 -9.27 -3.28
CA LYS A 71 10.46 -10.17 -3.69
C LYS A 71 10.51 -10.43 -5.20
N LEU A 72 9.36 -10.38 -5.87
CA LEU A 72 9.24 -10.61 -7.31
C LEU A 72 9.09 -9.30 -8.10
N MET A 73 9.01 -8.16 -7.42
CA MET A 73 8.61 -6.87 -7.98
C MET A 73 7.37 -6.99 -8.88
N LEU A 74 6.37 -7.78 -8.47
CA LEU A 74 5.24 -8.17 -9.31
C LEU A 74 3.92 -7.68 -8.73
N VAL A 75 3.12 -6.98 -9.54
CA VAL A 75 1.72 -6.67 -9.23
C VAL A 75 0.81 -7.64 -9.96
N SER A 76 -0.11 -8.28 -9.24
CA SER A 76 -0.97 -9.34 -9.76
C SER A 76 -2.43 -9.16 -9.34
N PRO A 77 -3.42 -9.46 -10.21
CA PRO A 77 -4.83 -9.51 -9.80
C PRO A 77 -5.15 -10.80 -9.03
N LEU A 78 -4.18 -11.70 -8.83
CA LEU A 78 -4.33 -12.95 -8.09
C LEU A 78 -4.20 -12.74 -6.58
N THR A 79 -5.15 -12.01 -6.00
CA THR A 79 -5.33 -11.88 -4.54
C THR A 79 -6.56 -12.67 -4.07
N LEU A 80 -6.60 -13.02 -2.78
CA LEU A 80 -7.79 -13.57 -2.11
C LEU A 80 -8.90 -12.51 -2.01
N LYS A 81 -8.54 -11.25 -1.74
CA LYS A 81 -9.51 -10.15 -1.62
C LYS A 81 -9.78 -9.51 -2.98
N LYS A 82 -10.74 -10.05 -3.73
CA LYS A 82 -11.02 -9.60 -5.11
C LYS A 82 -11.69 -8.22 -5.21
N ARG A 83 -12.50 -7.83 -4.24
CA ARG A 83 -13.30 -6.58 -4.29
C ARG A 83 -13.29 -5.90 -2.94
N TRP A 84 -13.10 -4.59 -2.97
CA TRP A 84 -13.17 -3.71 -1.81
C TRP A 84 -14.50 -2.97 -1.77
N LYS A 85 -15.07 -2.86 -0.57
CA LYS A 85 -16.25 -2.06 -0.27
C LYS A 85 -15.83 -0.65 0.14
N LYS A 86 -16.75 0.30 0.00
CA LYS A 86 -16.55 1.70 0.40
C LYS A 86 -16.03 1.83 1.84
N ILE A 87 -16.69 1.14 2.77
CA ILE A 87 -16.32 1.14 4.19
C ILE A 87 -14.90 0.61 4.43
N GLU A 88 -14.46 -0.39 3.67
CA GLU A 88 -13.13 -0.98 3.85
C GLU A 88 -12.03 -0.02 3.40
N VAL A 89 -12.25 0.72 2.29
CA VAL A 89 -11.30 1.75 1.84
C VAL A 89 -11.22 2.91 2.82
N ILE A 90 -12.37 3.33 3.38
CA ILE A 90 -12.43 4.39 4.39
C ILE A 90 -11.67 3.98 5.66
N ARG A 91 -11.96 2.78 6.18
CA ARG A 91 -11.27 2.25 7.37
C ARG A 91 -9.78 2.10 7.15
N LEU A 92 -9.38 1.57 6.00
CA LEU A 92 -7.96 1.44 5.63
C LEU A 92 -7.23 2.79 5.75
N PHE A 93 -7.85 3.88 5.29
CA PHE A 93 -7.27 5.20 5.45
C PHE A 93 -7.32 5.70 6.90
N ASN A 94 -8.48 5.64 7.56
CA ASN A 94 -8.66 6.21 8.90
C ASN A 94 -7.76 5.55 9.94
N GLU A 95 -7.51 4.24 9.80
CA GLU A 95 -6.65 3.47 10.69
C GLU A 95 -5.15 3.70 10.42
N SER A 96 -4.80 4.20 9.23
CA SER A 96 -3.42 4.44 8.81
C SER A 96 -2.74 5.56 9.59
N HIS A 97 -1.41 5.52 9.63
CA HIS A 97 -0.58 6.61 10.13
C HIS A 97 -0.72 7.88 9.29
N ASN A 98 -1.06 7.78 8.00
CA ASN A 98 -1.31 8.95 7.15
C ASN A 98 -2.42 9.83 7.72
N SER A 99 -3.56 9.22 8.06
CA SER A 99 -4.72 9.89 8.66
C SER A 99 -4.34 10.61 9.96
N ARG A 100 -3.67 9.89 10.87
CA ARG A 100 -3.22 10.42 12.17
C ARG A 100 -2.24 11.58 12.01
N ARG A 101 -1.30 11.45 11.08
CA ARG A 101 -0.25 12.45 10.80
C ARG A 101 -0.85 13.77 10.33
N ILE A 102 -1.91 13.73 9.52
CA ILE A 102 -2.58 14.93 9.02
C ILE A 102 -3.78 15.33 9.89
N GLY A 103 -4.05 14.61 10.98
CA GLY A 103 -5.18 14.86 11.88
C GLY A 103 -6.54 14.84 11.16
N THR A 104 -6.69 14.04 10.10
CA THR A 104 -7.90 14.02 9.27
C THR A 104 -8.38 12.60 9.05
N GLU A 105 -9.64 12.35 9.39
CA GLU A 105 -10.35 11.14 9.03
C GLU A 105 -11.24 11.36 7.80
N TYR A 106 -11.43 10.31 7.02
CA TYR A 106 -12.41 10.26 5.97
C TYR A 106 -13.79 9.89 6.56
N PRO A 107 -14.82 10.76 6.45
CA PRO A 107 -16.11 10.51 7.09
C PRO A 107 -16.89 9.34 6.48
N GLU A 108 -17.35 8.41 7.32
CA GLU A 108 -18.23 7.30 6.90
C GLU A 108 -19.58 7.79 6.34
N ALA A 109 -20.02 8.99 6.72
CA ALA A 109 -21.23 9.64 6.19
C ALA A 109 -21.23 9.83 4.66
N TYR A 110 -20.06 9.74 4.01
CA TYR A 110 -19.94 9.81 2.56
C TYR A 110 -20.18 8.48 1.83
N ILE A 111 -20.30 7.35 2.53
CA ILE A 111 -20.60 6.03 1.95
C ILE A 111 -21.84 6.05 1.03
N PRO A 112 -23.01 6.59 1.45
CA PRO A 112 -24.18 6.64 0.57
C PRO A 112 -24.04 7.70 -0.54
N ARG A 113 -23.23 8.75 -0.34
CA ARG A 113 -23.18 9.95 -1.20
C ARG A 113 -22.12 9.90 -2.30
N ARG A 114 -21.11 9.05 -2.17
CA ARG A 114 -19.97 8.98 -3.10
C ARG A 114 -19.83 7.59 -3.71
N SER A 115 -19.44 7.52 -4.99
CA SER A 115 -19.10 6.25 -5.63
C SER A 115 -17.80 5.68 -5.02
N LEU A 116 -17.59 4.37 -5.16
CA LEU A 116 -16.36 3.73 -4.66
C LEU A 116 -15.10 4.33 -5.30
N GLY A 117 -15.11 4.51 -6.63
CA GLY A 117 -13.99 5.14 -7.33
C GLY A 117 -13.72 6.58 -6.86
N ARG A 118 -14.77 7.35 -6.52
CA ARG A 118 -14.59 8.69 -5.95
C ARG A 118 -13.94 8.65 -4.57
N ILE A 119 -14.38 7.73 -3.69
CA ILE A 119 -13.77 7.53 -2.37
C ILE A 119 -12.30 7.16 -2.52
N ILE A 120 -11.96 6.23 -3.42
CA ILE A 120 -10.58 5.80 -3.66
C ILE A 120 -9.71 6.98 -4.14
N ALA A 121 -10.22 7.78 -5.08
CA ALA A 121 -9.49 8.95 -5.58
C ALA A 121 -9.21 10.00 -4.47
N GLU A 122 -10.21 10.29 -3.64
CA GLU A 122 -10.07 11.24 -2.53
C GLU A 122 -9.14 10.70 -1.43
N VAL A 123 -9.27 9.41 -1.06
CA VAL A 123 -8.36 8.74 -0.13
C VAL A 123 -6.92 8.74 -0.67
N ALA A 124 -6.73 8.50 -1.97
CA ALA A 124 -5.41 8.56 -2.58
C ALA A 124 -4.77 9.95 -2.46
N ALA A 125 -5.55 11.01 -2.64
CA ALA A 125 -5.10 12.38 -2.47
C ALA A 125 -4.71 12.68 -1.01
N LEU A 126 -5.53 12.26 -0.04
CA LEU A 126 -5.24 12.43 1.38
C LEU A 126 -3.99 11.65 1.82
N ALA A 127 -3.88 10.39 1.42
CA ALA A 127 -2.69 9.58 1.70
C ALA A 127 -1.42 10.17 1.08
N ALA A 128 -1.52 10.77 -0.11
CA ALA A 128 -0.39 11.43 -0.78
C ALA A 128 0.02 12.73 -0.08
N TYR A 129 -0.91 13.41 0.58
CA TYR A 129 -0.65 14.60 1.40
C TYR A 129 0.05 14.22 2.72
N GLY A 130 -0.41 13.15 3.36
CA GLY A 130 0.14 12.65 4.63
C GLY A 130 1.42 11.83 4.51
N LYS A 131 2.36 12.18 3.61
CA LYS A 131 3.62 11.44 3.45
C LYS A 131 4.52 11.55 4.69
N PRO A 132 5.29 10.50 5.02
CA PRO A 132 6.24 10.57 6.11
C PRO A 132 7.39 11.53 5.78
N ASN A 133 7.82 12.33 6.77
CA ASN A 133 8.95 13.26 6.65
C ASN A 133 10.33 12.56 6.61
N LYS A 134 10.38 11.25 6.88
CA LYS A 134 11.58 10.41 6.84
C LYS A 134 11.29 9.15 6.02
N PRO A 135 12.31 8.52 5.39
CA PRO A 135 12.15 7.21 4.78
C PRO A 135 11.60 6.22 5.81
N LEU A 136 10.64 5.38 5.42
CA LEU A 136 10.07 4.37 6.31
C LEU A 136 11.17 3.31 6.56
N HIS A 137 11.85 3.41 7.70
CA HIS A 137 12.75 2.39 8.21
C HIS A 137 12.10 1.65 9.38
N ARG A 138 12.33 0.32 9.38
CA ARG A 138 11.87 -0.74 10.28
C ARG A 138 11.80 -0.36 11.77
N THR A 139 10.85 -0.97 12.48
CA THR A 139 11.11 -1.45 13.85
C THR A 139 10.80 -2.94 13.88
N GLY A 140 11.85 -3.77 13.83
CA GLY A 140 11.76 -5.16 14.27
C GLY A 140 11.38 -5.22 15.76
N ALA A 141 10.82 -6.35 16.18
CA ALA A 141 10.26 -6.68 17.49
C ALA A 141 10.86 -5.93 18.71
N PRO A 142 10.04 -5.62 19.74
CA PRO A 142 10.54 -5.04 20.98
C PRO A 142 11.53 -6.02 21.64
N VAL A 143 12.72 -5.50 21.94
CA VAL A 143 13.75 -6.16 22.72
C VAL A 143 13.15 -6.62 24.04
N ALA A 144 13.23 -7.91 24.32
CA ALA A 144 12.90 -8.47 25.63
C ALA A 144 13.74 -7.77 26.70
N HIS A 145 13.11 -7.03 27.59
CA HIS A 145 13.73 -6.61 28.84
C HIS A 145 13.74 -7.80 29.80
N SER A 146 14.83 -8.58 29.76
CA SER A 146 15.19 -9.49 30.83
C SER A 146 15.96 -8.73 31.91
N GLY A 147 15.32 -8.56 33.07
CA GLY A 147 15.91 -8.75 34.39
C GLY A 147 17.06 -7.83 34.83
N ARG A 148 16.77 -7.02 35.85
CA ARG A 148 17.61 -6.96 37.05
C ARG A 148 16.72 -6.91 38.29
#